data_AF-A0A0D7AS89-F1
#
_entry.id   AF-A0A0D7AS89-F1
#
_cell.length_a   1.000
_cell.length_b   1.000
_cell.length_c   1.000
_cell.angle_alpha   90.00
_cell.angle_beta   90.00
_cell.angle_gamma   90.00
#
_symmetry.space_group_name_H-M   'P 1'
#
loop_
_entity.id
_entity.type
_entity.pdbx_description
1 polymer ?
#
loop_
_entity_poly.entity_id
_entity_poly.type
_entity_poly.pdbx_seq_one_letter_code
_entity_poly.pdbx_strand_id
1 'polypeptide(L)' 'WFEKRLHSSLLGRSFGGHSMCPGGATFYASLGLSEATIQALGRWSSSTWQIYLRDHPAV' A
#
# COMPACT_ATOMS: atom_id res chain seq x y z
N TRP A 1 -15.21 4.05 7.98
CA TRP A 1 -14.92 5.19 8.88
C TRP A 1 -13.60 5.87 8.51
N PHE A 2 -12.48 5.14 8.47
CA PHE A 2 -11.16 5.68 8.13
C PHE A 2 -11.11 6.34 6.74
N GLU A 3 -11.52 5.65 5.67
CA GLU A 3 -11.54 6.22 4.31
C GLU A 3 -12.43 7.46 4.21
N LYS A 4 -13.62 7.43 4.82
CA LYS A 4 -14.55 8.57 4.86
C LYS A 4 -13.92 9.79 5.52
N ARG A 5 -13.13 9.59 6.58
CA ARG A 5 -12.40 10.67 7.27
C ARG A 5 -11.25 11.18 6.41
N LEU A 6 -10.49 10.27 5.81
CA LEU A 6 -9.32 10.58 4.99
C LEU A 6 -9.68 11.33 3.69
N HIS A 7 -10.79 10.96 3.03
CA HIS A 7 -11.34 11.67 1.88
C HIS A 7 -11.91 13.05 2.23
N SER A 8 -12.29 13.26 3.50
CA SER A 8 -12.86 14.52 3.95
C SER A 8 -11.77 15.51 4.38
N SER A 9 -10.57 15.05 4.71
CA SER A 9 -9.54 15.87 5.36
C SER A 9 -8.21 15.97 4.60
N LEU A 10 -7.85 15.00 3.76
CA LEU A 10 -6.48 14.89 3.23
C LEU A 10 -6.40 14.52 1.74
N LEU A 11 -7.27 13.65 1.24
CA LEU A 11 -7.20 13.17 -0.15
C LEU A 11 -8.51 13.41 -0.90
N GLY A 12 -8.43 13.64 -2.21
CA GLY A 12 -9.60 13.60 -3.08
C GLY A 12 -10.22 12.20 -3.10
N ARG A 13 -11.52 12.10 -3.43
CA ARG A 13 -12.26 10.81 -3.49
C ARG A 13 -11.65 9.77 -4.44
N SER A 14 -10.71 10.17 -5.28
CA SER A 14 -9.98 9.32 -6.22
C SER A 14 -9.03 8.32 -5.55
N PHE A 15 -8.72 8.46 -4.25
CA PHE A 15 -7.76 7.61 -3.53
C PHE A 15 -8.44 6.73 -2.49
N GLY A 16 -8.85 5.51 -2.85
CA GLY A 16 -9.46 4.55 -1.91
C GLY A 16 -8.48 3.59 -1.25
N GLY A 17 -8.98 2.67 -0.42
CA GLY A 17 -8.17 1.65 0.26
C GLY A 17 -7.35 0.76 -0.67
N HIS A 18 -7.84 0.50 -1.89
CA HIS A 18 -7.07 -0.24 -2.90
C HIS A 18 -5.82 0.51 -3.37
N SER A 19 -5.82 1.85 -3.32
CA SER A 19 -4.67 2.69 -3.68
C SER A 19 -3.66 2.79 -2.53
N MET A 20 -4.10 2.56 -1.29
CA MET A 20 -3.22 2.58 -0.11
C MET A 20 -2.39 1.32 0.06
N CYS A 21 -2.93 0.14 -0.33
CA CYS A 21 -2.20 -1.12 -0.31
C CYS A 21 -0.86 -1.04 -1.08
N PRO A 22 -0.80 -0.51 -2.32
CA PRO A 22 0.46 -0.34 -3.02
C PRO A 22 1.42 0.66 -2.41
N GLY A 23 0.91 1.78 -1.88
CA GLY A 23 1.73 2.76 -1.17
C GLY A 23 2.39 2.16 0.08
N GLY A 24 1.62 1.40 0.87
CA GLY A 24 2.13 0.70 2.05
C GLY A 24 3.16 -0.37 1.72
N ALA A 25 2.88 -1.22 0.72
CA ALA A 25 3.82 -2.26 0.27
C ALA A 25 5.17 -1.65 -0.15
N THR A 26 5.11 -0.60 -0.99
CA THR A 26 6.30 0.09 -1.51
C THR A 26 7.08 0.79 -0.39
N PHE A 27 6.39 1.43 0.57
CA PHE A 27 7.03 2.07 1.71
C PHE A 27 7.76 1.07 2.62
N TYR A 28 7.17 -0.09 2.90
CA TYR A 28 7.86 -1.10 3.70
C TYR A 28 9.03 -1.75 2.95
N ALA A 29 8.90 -1.94 1.63
CA ALA A 29 10.01 -2.41 0.82
C ALA A 29 11.16 -1.40 0.77
N SER A 30 10.89 -0.10 0.67
CA SER A 30 11.93 0.94 0.67
C SER A 30 12.66 1.06 2.02
N LEU A 31 12.02 0.65 3.12
CA LEU A 31 12.63 0.49 4.43
C LEU A 31 13.45 -0.81 4.57
N GLY A 32 13.48 -1.67 3.54
CA GLY A 32 14.23 -2.92 3.53
C GLY A 32 13.60 -4.03 4.37
N LEU A 33 12.30 -3.97 4.66
CA LEU A 33 11.62 -5.06 5.36
C LEU A 33 11.60 -6.33 4.51
N SER A 34 11.64 -7.49 5.18
CA SER A 34 11.50 -8.78 4.50
C SER A 34 10.11 -8.94 3.89
N GLU A 35 10.03 -9.66 2.77
CA GLU A 35 8.77 -9.96 2.08
C GLU A 35 7.74 -10.62 3.00
N ALA A 36 8.17 -11.53 3.88
CA ALA A 36 7.28 -12.19 4.84
C ALA A 36 6.67 -11.20 5.84
N THR A 37 7.44 -10.20 6.29
CA THR A 37 6.95 -9.14 7.17
C THR A 37 5.96 -8.24 6.44
N ILE A 38 6.28 -7.82 5.22
CA ILE A 38 5.41 -6.99 4.39
C ILE A 38 4.09 -7.72 4.10
N GLN A 39 4.17 -9.02 3.79
CA GLN A 39 3.02 -9.88 3.56
C GLN A 39 2.10 -10.00 4.78
N ALA A 40 2.68 -10.20 5.96
CA ALA A 40 1.94 -10.26 7.21
C ALA A 40 1.26 -8.91 7.54
N LEU A 41 1.97 -7.79 7.34
CA LEU A 41 1.44 -6.44 7.56
C LEU A 41 0.28 -6.11 6.61
N GLY A 42 0.41 -6.47 5.33
CA GLY A 42 -0.63 -6.31 4.32
C GLY A 42 -1.77 -7.32 4.43
N ARG A 43 -1.64 -8.33 5.30
CA ARG A 43 -2.60 -9.45 5.47
C ARG A 43 -2.86 -10.20 4.16
N TRP A 44 -1.85 -10.31 3.30
CA TRP A 44 -1.98 -11.01 2.02
C TRP A 44 -1.73 -12.50 2.20
N SER A 45 -2.65 -13.31 1.70
CA SER A 45 -2.53 -14.78 1.74
C SER A 45 -1.60 -15.34 0.68
N SER A 46 -1.39 -14.61 -0.43
CA SER A 46 -0.52 -15.01 -1.55
C SER A 46 0.56 -13.97 -1.82
N SER A 47 1.59 -14.36 -2.57
CA SER A 47 2.65 -13.46 -3.07
C SER A 47 2.19 -12.48 -4.15
N THR A 48 0.90 -12.51 -4.53
CA THR A 48 0.33 -11.61 -5.55
C THR A 48 0.48 -10.13 -5.19
N TRP A 49 0.67 -9.80 -3.91
CA TRP A 49 0.91 -8.43 -3.48
C TRP A 49 2.19 -7.81 -4.05
N GLN A 50 3.16 -8.61 -4.50
CA GLN A 50 4.40 -8.11 -5.10
C GLN A 50 4.14 -7.25 -6.34
N ILE A 51 3.01 -7.43 -7.04
CA ILE A 51 2.61 -6.57 -8.18
C ILE A 51 2.47 -5.08 -7.79
N TYR A 52 2.32 -4.82 -6.50
CA TYR A 52 2.19 -3.47 -5.97
C TYR A 52 3.53 -2.78 -5.73
N LEU A 53 4.63 -3.52 -5.71
CA LEU A 53 5.97 -2.95 -5.62
C LEU A 53 6.26 -2.25 -6.95
N ARG A 54 6.31 -0.91 -6.90
CA ARG A 54 6.81 -0.14 -8.04
C ARG A 54 8.32 0.06 -7.87
N ASP A 55 9.08 -0.51 -8.79
CA ASP A 55 10.54 -0.31 -8.91
C ASP A 55 10.89 1.17 -9.15
N HIS A 56 9.96 1.93 -9.74
CA HIS A 56 10.10 3.36 -9.99
C HIS A 56 8.88 4.15 -9.49
N PRO A 57 9.05 5.15 -8.60
CA PRO A 57 7.94 5.92 -8.03
C PRO A 57 7.27 6.90 -9.01
N ALA A 58 7.75 7.02 -10.26
CA ALA A 58 7.18 7.90 -11.28
C ALA A 58 7.46 7.39 -12.70
N VAL A 59 6.51 6.65 -13.27
CA VAL A 59 6.25 6.60 -14.71
C VAL A 59 4.75 6.77 -14.91
#